data_AF-A0A2D6QDL2-F1
#
_entry.id   AF-A0A2D6QDL2-F1
#
_cell.length_a   1.000
_cell.length_b   1.000
_cell.length_c   1.000
_cell.angle_alpha   90.00
_cell.angle_beta   90.00
_cell.angle_gamma   90.00
#
_symmetry.space_group_name_H-M   'P 1'
#
loop_
_entity.id
_entity.type
_entity.pdbx_description
1 polymer ?
#
loop_
_entity_poly.entity_id
_entity_poly.type
_entity_poly.pdbx_seq_one_letter_code
_entity_poly.pdbx_strand_id
1 'polypeptide(L)'
;MILFASCSSTLCLCAALTLPQDTLRDFIAGEVQVEETTYPYVLLPPPEIVEGERYPLVVFLHGIGERGTDNELQKEHFPKRMAAAEYSGRFPCFVLAPQCPKDQRWANVRTLESGRRIQEPEPTGALEGVIASLAEVVRTQPIDMQRIALTGLSMGGSGAWDLATRHPGWFSAAAPVCGGGDPETTDRLAGLPVMVWHGAEDTVVPTQRSREMVKALRKLKHPVEYTELPGVHHDAWNHAYALDGCLEDLIGARRDPESIQVETVRLLARALAPDERVAFLGDSITQAGNDPGGYVDRIRAVLKEERPDVSVIPAGISGHKVPDLLKRFEADVIQKGATLVFIYIGINDVWHSQSGNGTSPEDFESGLHQLIDTLRTSGADVVLATPSVIGEKARGTNNLDSMLDAYAAISRRVAAEKGVTLCDLHAAFSSHLQIFNPTDLAKSVLTSDGVHLNGAGNVFLATEAARALRRAVLARD
;
A
#
# COMPACT_ATOMS: atom_id res chain seq x y z
N MET A 1 -27.37 -71.88 54.95
CA MET A 1 -26.81 -71.90 53.58
C MET A 1 -26.20 -70.53 53.35
N ILE A 2 -24.87 -70.48 53.27
CA ILE A 2 -24.08 -69.24 53.17
C ILE A 2 -24.23 -68.69 51.75
N LEU A 3 -24.60 -67.42 51.61
CA LEU A 3 -24.47 -66.67 50.36
C LEU A 3 -23.75 -65.35 50.68
N PHE A 4 -22.51 -65.27 50.21
CA PHE A 4 -21.71 -64.05 50.20
C PHE A 4 -22.27 -63.08 49.16
N ALA A 5 -22.56 -61.85 49.57
CA ALA A 5 -22.75 -60.72 48.66
C ALA A 5 -21.60 -59.71 48.90
N SER A 6 -20.74 -59.59 47.90
CA SER A 6 -19.58 -58.70 47.88
C SER A 6 -20.01 -57.24 47.71
N CYS A 7 -19.51 -56.37 48.59
CA CYS A 7 -19.66 -54.93 48.52
C CYS A 7 -18.66 -54.36 47.50
N SER A 8 -19.14 -53.88 46.35
CA SER A 8 -18.31 -53.13 45.39
C SER A 8 -18.47 -51.63 45.62
N SER A 9 -17.44 -51.02 46.20
CA SER A 9 -17.29 -49.57 46.33
C SER A 9 -17.04 -48.96 44.95
N THR A 10 -18.00 -48.21 44.42
CA THR A 10 -17.81 -47.44 43.18
C THR A 10 -16.95 -46.22 43.50
N LEU A 11 -15.66 -46.30 43.18
CA LEU A 11 -14.75 -45.15 43.18
C LEU A 11 -15.19 -44.19 42.06
N CYS A 12 -15.72 -43.03 42.44
CA CYS A 12 -15.99 -41.95 41.49
C CYS A 12 -14.64 -41.38 41.04
N LEU A 13 -14.16 -41.82 39.88
CA LEU A 13 -12.96 -41.29 39.25
C LEU A 13 -13.32 -39.89 38.73
N CYS A 14 -13.04 -38.85 39.51
CA CYS A 14 -12.90 -37.51 38.96
C CYS A 14 -11.73 -37.54 38.00
N ALA A 15 -12.01 -37.67 36.70
CA ALA A 15 -11.03 -37.36 35.67
C ALA A 15 -10.65 -35.89 35.86
N ALA A 16 -9.46 -35.65 36.38
CA ALA A 16 -8.82 -34.36 36.23
C ALA A 16 -8.72 -34.12 34.72
N LEU A 17 -9.51 -33.18 34.21
CA LEU A 17 -9.26 -32.57 32.91
C LEU A 17 -7.87 -31.97 33.00
N THR A 18 -6.88 -32.72 32.52
CA THR A 18 -5.58 -32.16 32.18
C THR A 18 -5.85 -31.10 31.12
N LEU A 19 -5.67 -29.84 31.48
CA LEU A 19 -5.53 -28.75 30.51
C LEU A 19 -4.53 -29.23 29.45
N PRO A 20 -4.79 -29.02 28.15
CA PRO A 20 -3.80 -29.35 27.12
C PRO A 20 -2.48 -28.67 27.52
N GLN A 21 -1.38 -29.41 27.51
CA GLN A 21 -0.05 -28.80 27.60
C GLN A 21 0.05 -27.70 26.53
N ASP A 22 0.75 -26.61 26.86
CA ASP A 22 1.06 -25.47 25.97
C ASP A 22 1.76 -25.93 24.68
N THR A 23 1.05 -26.55 23.75
CA THR A 23 1.55 -26.86 22.42
C THR A 23 1.25 -25.65 21.55
N LEU A 24 2.27 -24.82 21.36
CA LEU A 24 2.25 -23.80 20.32
C LEU A 24 1.98 -24.47 18.97
N ARG A 25 1.15 -23.83 18.14
CA ARG A 25 0.93 -24.28 16.77
C ARG A 25 2.21 -24.18 15.94
N ASP A 26 2.37 -25.12 15.01
CA ASP A 26 3.56 -25.23 14.18
C ASP A 26 3.67 -24.07 13.17
N PHE A 27 4.90 -23.57 13.02
CA PHE A 27 5.27 -22.60 12.01
C PHE A 27 5.80 -23.30 10.77
N ILE A 28 5.40 -22.84 9.61
CA ILE A 28 5.93 -23.26 8.31
C ILE A 28 7.10 -22.34 7.96
N ALA A 29 8.30 -22.89 7.82
CA ALA A 29 9.46 -22.15 7.36
C ALA A 29 9.39 -21.92 5.84
N GLY A 30 9.79 -20.74 5.39
CA GLY A 30 10.00 -20.43 3.99
C GLY A 30 11.13 -19.42 3.81
N GLU A 31 11.49 -19.18 2.56
CA GLU A 31 12.49 -18.18 2.18
C GLU A 31 12.15 -17.61 0.80
N VAL A 32 12.61 -16.39 0.55
CA VAL A 32 12.54 -15.74 -0.76
C VAL A 32 13.91 -15.19 -1.15
N GLN A 33 14.14 -15.09 -2.45
CA GLN A 33 15.34 -14.47 -3.02
C GLN A 33 15.00 -13.07 -3.51
N VAL A 34 15.76 -12.08 -3.07
CA VAL A 34 15.75 -10.72 -3.63
C VAL A 34 17.18 -10.37 -3.98
N GLU A 35 17.40 -10.15 -5.28
CA GLU A 35 18.75 -10.03 -5.86
C GLU A 35 19.63 -11.23 -5.45
N GLU A 36 20.75 -10.99 -4.76
CA GLU A 36 21.68 -12.01 -4.29
C GLU A 36 21.47 -12.40 -2.82
N THR A 37 20.40 -11.92 -2.18
CA THR A 37 20.14 -12.13 -0.74
C THR A 37 18.92 -13.01 -0.49
N THR A 38 19.10 -14.05 0.33
CA THR A 38 18.01 -14.87 0.88
C THR A 38 17.38 -14.17 2.09
N TYR A 39 16.05 -14.02 2.07
CA TYR A 39 15.27 -13.54 3.21
C TYR A 39 14.39 -14.67 3.75
N PRO A 40 14.69 -15.22 4.94
CA PRO A 40 13.87 -16.25 5.55
C PRO A 40 12.60 -15.65 6.17
N TYR A 41 11.54 -16.43 6.18
CA TYR A 41 10.29 -16.11 6.88
C TYR A 41 9.70 -17.34 7.54
N VAL A 42 8.81 -17.10 8.49
CA VAL A 42 7.90 -18.12 9.03
C VAL A 42 6.46 -17.72 8.79
N LEU A 43 5.64 -18.72 8.52
CA LEU A 43 4.20 -18.58 8.34
C LEU A 43 3.48 -19.42 9.40
N LEU A 44 2.65 -18.79 10.20
CA LEU A 44 1.71 -19.48 11.07
C LEU A 44 0.36 -19.57 10.34
N PRO A 45 -0.14 -20.77 9.98
CA PRO A 45 -1.48 -20.92 9.43
C PRO A 45 -2.58 -20.68 10.49
N PRO A 46 -3.85 -20.49 10.11
CA PRO A 46 -4.98 -20.63 11.06
C PRO A 46 -5.04 -22.08 11.61
N PRO A 47 -5.81 -22.34 12.69
CA PRO A 47 -5.79 -23.65 13.35
C PRO A 47 -6.29 -24.77 12.45
N GLU A 48 -7.21 -24.43 11.56
CA GLU A 48 -7.76 -25.30 10.54
C GLU A 48 -7.93 -24.48 9.25
N ILE A 49 -7.59 -25.09 8.11
CA ILE A 49 -7.84 -24.54 6.78
C ILE A 49 -8.96 -25.36 6.16
N VAL A 50 -10.15 -24.78 6.14
CA VAL A 50 -11.32 -25.33 5.45
C VAL A 50 -11.23 -25.04 3.95
N GLU A 51 -11.47 -26.05 3.12
CA GLU A 51 -11.47 -25.93 1.66
C GLU A 51 -12.53 -24.91 1.19
N GLY A 52 -12.14 -23.99 0.30
CA GLY A 52 -13.01 -22.94 -0.22
C GLY A 52 -13.07 -21.66 0.64
N GLU A 53 -12.66 -21.72 1.90
CA GLU A 53 -12.60 -20.55 2.78
C GLU A 53 -11.32 -19.73 2.57
N ARG A 54 -11.39 -18.44 2.91
CA ARG A 54 -10.25 -17.51 2.87
C ARG A 54 -10.07 -16.80 4.22
N TYR A 55 -8.82 -16.62 4.63
CA TYR A 55 -8.48 -16.15 5.98
C TYR A 55 -7.76 -14.80 5.95
N PRO A 56 -7.87 -13.98 7.01
CA PRO A 56 -7.01 -12.81 7.18
C PRO A 56 -5.53 -13.21 7.18
N LEU A 57 -4.68 -12.26 6.79
CA LEU A 57 -3.24 -12.36 6.91
C LEU A 57 -2.73 -11.18 7.73
N VAL A 58 -1.95 -11.43 8.77
CA VAL A 58 -1.20 -10.39 9.49
C VAL A 58 0.27 -10.47 9.11
N VAL A 59 0.79 -9.41 8.51
CA VAL A 59 2.23 -9.23 8.28
C VAL A 59 2.84 -8.62 9.54
N PHE A 60 3.76 -9.34 10.18
CA PHE A 60 4.44 -8.90 11.40
C PHE A 60 5.91 -8.62 11.15
N LEU A 61 6.36 -7.43 11.57
CA LEU A 61 7.77 -7.03 11.54
C LEU A 61 8.35 -7.00 12.96
N HIS A 62 9.39 -7.80 13.20
CA HIS A 62 10.02 -7.95 14.52
C HIS A 62 10.95 -6.77 14.89
N GLY A 63 11.40 -6.74 16.15
CA GLY A 63 12.30 -5.72 16.69
C GLY A 63 13.76 -5.93 16.30
N ILE A 64 14.66 -5.06 16.77
CA ILE A 64 16.09 -5.17 16.41
C ILE A 64 16.77 -6.44 16.99
N GLY A 65 16.20 -7.00 18.07
CA GLY A 65 16.72 -8.16 18.80
C GLY A 65 16.57 -9.47 18.04
N GLU A 66 15.54 -9.59 17.21
CA GLU A 66 15.21 -10.84 16.50
C GLU A 66 15.85 -10.93 15.10
N ARG A 67 16.72 -9.97 14.77
CA ARG A 67 17.49 -9.99 13.51
C ARG A 67 18.41 -11.20 13.45
N GLY A 68 18.46 -11.84 12.30
CA GLY A 68 19.15 -13.11 12.16
C GLY A 68 18.98 -13.74 10.79
N THR A 69 19.41 -14.98 10.72
CA THR A 69 19.27 -15.87 9.56
C THR A 69 18.92 -17.29 10.01
N ASP A 70 18.54 -17.46 11.28
CA ASP A 70 18.24 -18.76 11.89
C ASP A 70 16.77 -19.18 11.67
N ASN A 71 15.93 -18.26 11.21
CA ASN A 71 14.50 -18.44 10.98
C ASN A 71 13.70 -18.83 12.24
N GLU A 72 14.22 -18.47 13.42
CA GLU A 72 13.62 -18.80 14.73
C GLU A 72 13.26 -17.56 15.55
N LEU A 73 14.17 -16.59 15.69
CA LEU A 73 13.99 -15.47 16.61
C LEU A 73 12.74 -14.63 16.31
N GLN A 74 12.36 -14.48 15.05
CA GLN A 74 11.20 -13.69 14.66
C GLN A 74 9.86 -14.31 15.06
N LYS A 75 9.84 -15.55 15.56
CA LYS A 75 8.64 -16.17 16.13
C LYS A 75 8.24 -15.52 17.46
N GLU A 76 9.14 -14.84 18.16
CA GLU A 76 8.88 -14.25 19.47
C GLU A 76 7.89 -13.07 19.42
N HIS A 77 7.32 -12.73 20.59
CA HIS A 77 6.30 -11.69 20.76
C HIS A 77 4.97 -12.01 20.06
N PHE A 78 4.68 -11.39 18.93
CA PHE A 78 3.37 -11.49 18.26
C PHE A 78 3.10 -12.90 17.71
N PRO A 79 3.98 -13.52 16.87
CA PRO A 79 3.65 -14.80 16.26
C PRO A 79 3.48 -15.92 17.30
N LYS A 80 4.36 -15.98 18.31
CA LYS A 80 4.24 -16.93 19.44
C LYS A 80 2.95 -16.76 20.23
N ARG A 81 2.52 -15.51 20.45
CA ARG A 81 1.25 -15.23 21.11
C ARG A 81 0.07 -15.72 20.26
N MET A 82 0.09 -15.46 18.95
CA MET A 82 -0.93 -15.97 18.02
C MET A 82 -0.93 -17.50 17.88
N ALA A 83 0.21 -18.16 18.10
CA ALA A 83 0.33 -19.61 18.11
C ALA A 83 -0.22 -20.27 19.39
N ALA A 84 -0.37 -19.52 20.48
CA ALA A 84 -0.89 -20.02 21.74
C ALA A 84 -2.40 -20.34 21.67
N ALA A 85 -2.84 -21.35 22.42
CA ALA A 85 -4.21 -21.86 22.39
C ALA A 85 -5.27 -20.77 22.68
N GLU A 86 -4.96 -19.85 23.58
CA GLU A 86 -5.81 -18.71 23.97
C GLU A 86 -6.13 -17.76 22.79
N TYR A 87 -5.21 -17.59 21.85
CA TYR A 87 -5.37 -16.68 20.70
C TYR A 87 -5.86 -17.42 19.46
N SER A 88 -5.32 -18.62 19.25
CA SER A 88 -5.56 -19.51 18.11
C SER A 88 -7.05 -19.65 17.75
N GLY A 89 -7.90 -19.95 18.73
CA GLY A 89 -9.35 -20.12 18.50
C GLY A 89 -10.13 -18.80 18.34
N ARG A 90 -9.61 -17.69 18.86
CA ARG A 90 -10.28 -16.38 18.81
C ARG A 90 -9.96 -15.61 17.53
N PHE A 91 -8.75 -15.82 16.99
CA PHE A 91 -8.25 -15.08 15.83
C PHE A 91 -7.71 -16.04 14.75
N PRO A 92 -8.60 -16.71 14.00
CA PRO A 92 -8.19 -17.59 12.92
C PRO A 92 -7.65 -16.75 11.75
N CYS A 93 -6.32 -16.62 11.68
CA CYS A 93 -5.62 -15.91 10.61
C CYS A 93 -4.28 -16.58 10.28
N PHE A 94 -3.74 -16.22 9.12
CA PHE A 94 -2.32 -16.41 8.85
C PHE A 94 -1.49 -15.32 9.53
N VAL A 95 -0.30 -15.66 10.00
CA VAL A 95 0.73 -14.68 10.42
C VAL A 95 1.99 -14.91 9.60
N LEU A 96 2.37 -13.93 8.79
CA LEU A 96 3.64 -13.90 8.08
C LEU A 96 4.65 -13.09 8.91
N ALA A 97 5.74 -13.72 9.33
CA ALA A 97 6.84 -13.08 10.05
C ALA A 97 8.17 -13.31 9.31
N PRO A 98 8.58 -12.37 8.43
CA PRO A 98 9.91 -12.36 7.81
C PRO A 98 11.00 -12.03 8.84
N GLN A 99 12.22 -12.52 8.63
CA GLN A 99 13.38 -12.20 9.47
C GLN A 99 14.32 -11.22 8.77
N CYS A 100 14.61 -10.10 9.43
CA CYS A 100 15.57 -9.11 8.94
C CYS A 100 17.01 -9.59 9.20
N PRO A 101 17.90 -9.54 8.20
CA PRO A 101 19.33 -9.82 8.40
C PRO A 101 19.97 -8.92 9.47
N LYS A 102 21.04 -9.41 10.11
CA LYS A 102 21.72 -8.74 11.25
C LYS A 102 22.28 -7.35 10.93
N ASP A 103 22.69 -7.12 9.69
CA ASP A 103 23.29 -5.88 9.19
C ASP A 103 22.27 -4.93 8.55
N GLN A 104 21.02 -5.36 8.41
CA GLN A 104 19.96 -4.57 7.80
C GLN A 104 18.94 -4.04 8.82
N ARG A 105 17.98 -3.25 8.31
CA ARG A 105 16.81 -2.71 9.01
C ARG A 105 15.62 -2.72 8.05
N TRP A 106 14.41 -2.76 8.61
CA TRP A 106 13.18 -2.67 7.83
C TRP A 106 12.97 -1.31 7.17
N ALA A 107 13.08 -0.25 7.95
CA ALA A 107 12.72 1.09 7.48
C ALA A 107 13.94 1.82 6.89
N ASN A 108 13.79 2.35 5.68
CA ASN A 108 14.75 3.27 5.08
C ASN A 108 14.41 4.71 5.43
N VAL A 109 14.68 5.08 6.68
CA VAL A 109 14.34 6.40 7.21
C VAL A 109 15.57 7.06 7.78
N ARG A 110 15.97 8.18 7.18
CA ARG A 110 17.08 9.02 7.66
C ARG A 110 16.57 10.00 8.71
N THR A 111 17.35 10.21 9.76
CA THR A 111 17.10 11.27 10.75
C THR A 111 18.02 12.45 10.46
N LEU A 112 17.44 13.63 10.26
CA LEU A 112 18.17 14.88 10.07
C LEU A 112 18.68 15.42 11.42
N GLU A 113 19.61 16.38 11.37
CA GLU A 113 20.11 17.09 12.56
C GLU A 113 18.99 17.74 13.39
N SER A 114 17.92 18.19 12.73
CA SER A 114 16.72 18.73 13.37
C SER A 114 15.92 17.70 14.16
N GLY A 115 16.30 16.42 14.10
CA GLY A 115 15.54 15.30 14.64
C GLY A 115 14.40 14.82 13.74
N ARG A 116 14.09 15.56 12.66
CA ARG A 116 13.06 15.16 11.67
C ARG A 116 13.49 13.89 10.95
N ARG A 117 12.54 12.98 10.74
CA ARG A 117 12.72 11.73 10.02
C ARG A 117 12.21 11.88 8.59
N ILE A 118 12.95 11.37 7.62
CA ILE A 118 12.62 11.41 6.19
C ILE A 118 12.66 9.99 5.64
N GLN A 119 11.57 9.55 5.00
CA GLN A 119 11.51 8.29 4.27
C GLN A 119 12.28 8.47 2.96
N GLU A 120 13.33 7.67 2.76
CA GLU A 120 14.09 7.68 1.51
C GLU A 120 13.27 7.03 0.39
N PRO A 121 13.45 7.45 -0.88
CA PRO A 121 12.62 6.97 -2.00
C PRO A 121 12.63 5.45 -2.17
N GLU A 122 13.79 4.82 -2.01
CA GLU A 122 13.95 3.37 -2.18
C GLU A 122 13.72 2.61 -0.86
N PRO A 123 13.08 1.43 -0.90
CA PRO A 123 13.00 0.54 0.26
C PRO A 123 14.38 -0.06 0.60
N THR A 124 14.53 -0.64 1.79
CA THR A 124 15.71 -1.48 2.08
C THR A 124 15.56 -2.86 1.45
N GLY A 125 16.67 -3.59 1.27
CA GLY A 125 16.62 -4.99 0.84
C GLY A 125 15.75 -5.86 1.76
N ALA A 126 15.82 -5.64 3.07
CA ALA A 126 14.96 -6.33 4.02
C ALA A 126 13.47 -6.05 3.80
N LEU A 127 13.09 -4.82 3.44
CA LEU A 127 11.71 -4.49 3.13
C LEU A 127 11.26 -5.10 1.79
N GLU A 128 12.14 -5.16 0.80
CA GLU A 128 11.90 -5.94 -0.43
C GLU A 128 11.72 -7.43 -0.13
N GLY A 129 12.48 -7.99 0.82
CA GLY A 129 12.29 -9.35 1.33
C GLY A 129 10.90 -9.57 1.95
N VAL A 130 10.36 -8.57 2.66
CA VAL A 130 8.97 -8.59 3.17
C VAL A 130 7.97 -8.62 2.00
N ILE A 131 8.16 -7.75 1.00
CA ILE A 131 7.30 -7.67 -0.18
C ILE A 131 7.28 -9.00 -0.94
N ALA A 132 8.46 -9.58 -1.18
CA ALA A 132 8.59 -10.88 -1.85
C ALA A 132 7.96 -12.02 -1.04
N SER A 133 8.14 -12.02 0.29
CA SER A 133 7.51 -13.01 1.16
C SER A 133 5.98 -12.88 1.16
N LEU A 134 5.46 -11.66 1.17
CA LEU A 134 4.01 -11.40 1.06
C LEU A 134 3.47 -11.91 -0.28
N ALA A 135 4.15 -11.61 -1.39
CA ALA A 135 3.77 -12.08 -2.72
C ALA A 135 3.71 -13.62 -2.79
N GLU A 136 4.71 -14.30 -2.20
CA GLU A 136 4.72 -15.76 -2.15
C GLU A 136 3.58 -16.35 -1.31
N VAL A 137 3.29 -15.73 -0.15
CA VAL A 137 2.20 -16.20 0.72
C VAL A 137 0.84 -16.01 0.08
N VAL A 138 0.55 -14.84 -0.52
CA VAL A 138 -0.77 -14.61 -1.17
C VAL A 138 -0.96 -15.48 -2.43
N ARG A 139 0.14 -15.92 -3.04
CA ARG A 139 0.15 -16.86 -4.17
C ARG A 139 -0.15 -18.30 -3.74
N THR A 140 0.34 -18.71 -2.58
CA THR A 140 0.33 -20.12 -2.16
C THR A 140 -0.73 -20.46 -1.11
N GLN A 141 -1.28 -19.46 -0.42
CA GLN A 141 -2.21 -19.65 0.69
C GLN A 141 -3.60 -19.06 0.40
N PRO A 142 -4.69 -19.59 1.01
CA PRO A 142 -6.04 -19.09 0.84
C PRO A 142 -6.26 -17.77 1.61
N ILE A 143 -5.62 -16.70 1.15
CA ILE A 143 -5.70 -15.37 1.79
C ILE A 143 -6.95 -14.63 1.31
N ASP A 144 -7.67 -14.00 2.24
CA ASP A 144 -8.66 -12.96 1.93
C ASP A 144 -7.92 -11.66 1.63
N MET A 145 -7.85 -11.30 0.34
CA MET A 145 -7.11 -10.14 -0.14
C MET A 145 -7.65 -8.80 0.40
N GLN A 146 -8.85 -8.77 0.99
CA GLN A 146 -9.36 -7.58 1.66
C GLN A 146 -8.97 -7.51 3.14
N ARG A 147 -8.33 -8.55 3.71
CA ARG A 147 -7.96 -8.65 5.12
C ARG A 147 -6.48 -8.95 5.31
N ILE A 148 -5.63 -8.19 4.62
CA ILE A 148 -4.18 -8.17 4.87
C ILE A 148 -3.93 -7.03 5.85
N ALA A 149 -3.47 -7.31 7.06
CA ALA A 149 -3.15 -6.33 8.09
C ALA A 149 -1.63 -6.25 8.29
N LEU A 150 -1.16 -5.11 8.80
CA LEU A 150 0.26 -4.87 9.04
C LEU A 150 0.51 -4.46 10.48
N THR A 151 1.50 -5.06 11.12
CA THR A 151 1.93 -4.66 12.47
C THR A 151 3.41 -4.89 12.66
N GLY A 152 3.97 -4.27 13.69
CA GLY A 152 5.37 -4.47 14.05
C GLY A 152 5.75 -3.70 15.30
N LEU A 153 6.84 -4.12 15.94
CA LEU A 153 7.32 -3.53 17.20
C LEU A 153 8.71 -2.90 17.06
N SER A 154 8.95 -1.77 17.71
CA SER A 154 10.27 -1.11 17.75
C SER A 154 10.83 -0.82 16.33
N MET A 155 11.92 -1.48 15.94
CA MET A 155 12.43 -1.48 14.55
C MET A 155 11.34 -1.87 13.54
N GLY A 156 10.58 -2.92 13.85
CA GLY A 156 9.42 -3.37 13.07
C GLY A 156 8.24 -2.42 13.11
N GLY A 157 8.06 -1.65 14.20
CA GLY A 157 7.07 -0.58 14.26
C GLY A 157 7.42 0.55 13.29
N SER A 158 8.72 0.88 13.16
CA SER A 158 9.19 1.80 12.12
C SER A 158 9.03 1.20 10.72
N GLY A 159 9.29 -0.09 10.55
CA GLY A 159 9.05 -0.81 9.29
C GLY A 159 7.57 -0.83 8.88
N ALA A 160 6.66 -0.94 9.84
CA ALA A 160 5.22 -0.94 9.59
C ALA A 160 4.76 0.43 9.07
N TRP A 161 5.26 1.53 9.64
CA TRP A 161 5.04 2.87 9.08
C TRP A 161 5.57 2.98 7.65
N ASP A 162 6.81 2.53 7.43
CA ASP A 162 7.48 2.64 6.13
C ASP A 162 6.72 1.87 5.03
N LEU A 163 6.39 0.61 5.29
CA LEU A 163 5.66 -0.23 4.34
C LEU A 163 4.24 0.28 4.08
N ALA A 164 3.53 0.73 5.12
CA ALA A 164 2.19 1.27 4.98
C ALA A 164 2.16 2.55 4.15
N THR A 165 3.14 3.46 4.30
CA THR A 165 3.17 4.69 3.50
C THR A 165 3.64 4.44 2.08
N ARG A 166 4.52 3.45 1.83
CA ARG A 166 4.87 3.02 0.46
C ARG A 166 3.69 2.40 -0.28
N HIS A 167 2.99 1.48 0.39
CA HIS A 167 1.91 0.67 -0.20
C HIS A 167 0.58 0.79 0.57
N PRO A 168 0.02 1.99 0.72
CA PRO A 168 -1.17 2.23 1.56
C PRO A 168 -2.43 1.51 1.07
N GLY A 169 -2.48 1.14 -0.20
CA GLY A 169 -3.59 0.39 -0.79
C GLY A 169 -3.53 -1.12 -0.57
N TRP A 170 -2.51 -1.65 0.12
CA TRP A 170 -2.37 -3.10 0.36
C TRP A 170 -3.08 -3.57 1.63
N PHE A 171 -3.12 -2.71 2.64
CA PHE A 171 -3.50 -3.12 3.98
C PHE A 171 -4.95 -2.73 4.31
N SER A 172 -5.56 -3.51 5.18
CA SER A 172 -6.89 -3.32 5.76
C SER A 172 -6.83 -2.47 7.04
N ALA A 173 -5.75 -2.59 7.80
CA ALA A 173 -5.39 -1.75 8.94
C ALA A 173 -3.88 -1.88 9.21
N ALA A 174 -3.32 -0.91 9.93
CA ALA A 174 -1.95 -0.94 10.42
C ALA A 174 -1.86 -0.67 11.92
N ALA A 175 -1.06 -1.47 12.65
CA ALA A 175 -0.76 -1.25 14.06
C ALA A 175 0.75 -1.08 14.34
N PRO A 176 1.34 0.11 14.10
CA PRO A 176 2.74 0.36 14.45
C PRO A 176 2.91 0.49 15.97
N VAL A 177 3.73 -0.37 16.58
CA VAL A 177 3.99 -0.37 18.03
C VAL A 177 5.40 0.12 18.34
N CYS A 178 5.51 1.11 19.23
CA CYS A 178 6.75 1.75 19.70
C CYS A 178 7.78 2.06 18.59
N GLY A 179 7.30 2.52 17.43
CA GLY A 179 8.11 2.92 16.27
C GLY A 179 7.91 4.37 15.86
N GLY A 180 8.52 4.76 14.74
CA GLY A 180 8.28 6.05 14.10
C GLY A 180 8.56 6.02 12.60
N GLY A 181 7.90 6.92 11.87
CA GLY A 181 8.04 7.08 10.42
C GLY A 181 8.39 8.51 10.03
N ASP A 182 8.07 8.87 8.79
CA ASP A 182 8.15 10.23 8.27
C ASP A 182 6.75 10.90 8.32
N PRO A 183 6.55 11.92 9.17
CA PRO A 183 5.27 12.62 9.27
C PRO A 183 4.79 13.26 7.96
N GLU A 184 5.70 13.59 7.03
CA GLU A 184 5.35 14.21 5.74
C GLU A 184 4.71 13.21 4.76
N THR A 185 4.81 11.91 5.03
CA THR A 185 4.23 10.85 4.19
C THR A 185 2.85 10.36 4.66
N THR A 186 2.33 10.95 5.73
CA THR A 186 1.07 10.51 6.38
C THR A 186 -0.18 10.74 5.53
N ASP A 187 -0.13 11.61 4.53
CA ASP A 187 -1.23 11.80 3.58
C ASP A 187 -1.48 10.57 2.70
N ARG A 188 -0.45 9.74 2.49
CA ARG A 188 -0.57 8.47 1.77
C ARG A 188 -1.49 7.48 2.51
N LEU A 189 -1.63 7.61 3.82
CA LEU A 189 -2.45 6.73 4.66
C LEU A 189 -3.95 7.07 4.66
N ALA A 190 -4.39 8.01 3.82
CA ALA A 190 -5.80 8.38 3.68
C ALA A 190 -6.72 7.15 3.59
N GLY A 191 -7.70 7.05 4.50
CA GLY A 191 -8.66 5.95 4.55
C GLY A 191 -8.15 4.63 5.17
N LEU A 192 -6.85 4.48 5.47
CA LEU A 192 -6.33 3.31 6.17
C LEU A 192 -6.55 3.45 7.69
N PRO A 193 -7.24 2.54 8.38
CA PRO A 193 -7.28 2.51 9.85
C PRO A 193 -5.88 2.33 10.44
N VAL A 194 -5.52 3.16 11.42
CA VAL A 194 -4.20 3.10 12.08
C VAL A 194 -4.35 3.12 13.60
N MET A 195 -3.74 2.14 14.26
CA MET A 195 -3.72 2.02 15.72
C MET A 195 -2.30 2.07 16.26
N VAL A 196 -1.96 3.18 16.89
CA VAL A 196 -0.61 3.44 17.38
C VAL A 196 -0.54 3.11 18.86
N TRP A 197 0.46 2.32 19.25
CA TRP A 197 0.69 1.95 20.65
C TRP A 197 2.11 2.31 21.06
N HIS A 198 2.28 2.92 22.23
CA HIS A 198 3.59 3.32 22.73
C HIS A 198 3.61 3.40 24.26
N GLY A 199 4.74 3.02 24.88
CA GLY A 199 4.98 3.30 26.29
C GLY A 199 5.29 4.78 26.52
N ALA A 200 4.73 5.37 27.57
CA ALA A 200 4.98 6.77 27.90
C ALA A 200 6.42 7.01 28.42
N GLU A 201 7.08 5.96 28.89
CA GLU A 201 8.42 5.99 29.48
C GLU A 201 9.45 5.23 28.63
N ASP A 202 9.17 5.06 27.33
CA ASP A 202 10.10 4.44 26.38
C ASP A 202 11.32 5.34 26.13
N THR A 203 12.49 4.89 26.59
CA THR A 203 13.78 5.57 26.38
C THR A 203 14.59 4.98 25.23
N VAL A 204 14.16 3.87 24.63
CA VAL A 204 14.85 3.21 23.51
C VAL A 204 14.37 3.81 22.19
N VAL A 205 13.06 3.88 22.02
CA VAL A 205 12.43 4.67 20.96
C VAL A 205 11.57 5.73 21.66
N PRO A 206 12.03 6.99 21.73
CA PRO A 206 11.27 8.01 22.43
C PRO A 206 9.83 8.11 21.94
N THR A 207 8.85 8.11 22.85
CA THR A 207 7.40 8.19 22.57
C THR A 207 7.03 9.33 21.62
N GLN A 208 7.84 10.39 21.62
CA GLN A 208 7.75 11.52 20.70
C GLN A 208 7.67 11.09 19.23
N ARG A 209 8.30 9.98 18.85
CA ARG A 209 8.26 9.43 17.49
C ARG A 209 6.85 9.04 17.04
N SER A 210 6.05 8.45 17.92
CA SER A 210 4.65 8.17 17.62
C SER A 210 3.78 9.40 17.71
N ARG A 211 4.04 10.29 18.68
CA ARG A 211 3.31 11.58 18.79
C ARG A 211 3.43 12.43 17.52
N GLU A 212 4.59 12.44 16.87
CA GLU A 212 4.83 13.14 15.60
C GLU A 212 3.95 12.61 14.47
N MET A 213 3.91 11.28 14.27
CA MET A 213 3.05 10.64 13.27
C MET A 213 1.57 10.89 13.55
N VAL A 214 1.14 10.68 14.81
CA VAL A 214 -0.25 10.89 15.24
C VAL A 214 -0.68 12.36 15.06
N LYS A 215 0.21 13.31 15.37
CA LYS A 215 -0.05 14.74 15.15
C LYS A 215 -0.26 15.05 13.67
N ALA A 216 0.56 14.47 12.79
CA ALA A 216 0.43 14.67 11.34
C ALA A 216 -0.88 14.07 10.79
N LEU A 217 -1.23 12.85 11.19
CA LEU A 217 -2.52 12.23 10.84
C LEU A 217 -3.72 13.06 11.33
N ARG A 218 -3.69 13.53 12.59
CA ARG A 218 -4.75 14.39 13.14
C ARG A 218 -4.85 15.73 12.41
N LYS A 219 -3.72 16.32 11.95
CA LYS A 219 -3.74 17.54 11.12
C LYS A 219 -4.47 17.32 9.80
N LEU A 220 -4.37 16.12 9.22
CA LEU A 220 -5.10 15.71 8.03
C LEU A 220 -6.56 15.31 8.31
N LYS A 221 -6.99 15.35 9.58
CA LYS A 221 -8.28 14.81 10.06
C LYS A 221 -8.44 13.32 9.72
N HIS A 222 -7.33 12.60 9.62
CA HIS A 222 -7.33 11.16 9.40
C HIS A 222 -7.65 10.44 10.74
N PRO A 223 -8.57 9.46 10.76
CA PRO A 223 -8.86 8.68 11.95
C PRO A 223 -7.65 7.86 12.42
N VAL A 224 -7.12 8.19 13.59
CA VAL A 224 -6.02 7.46 14.22
C VAL A 224 -6.35 7.17 15.67
N GLU A 225 -6.27 5.89 16.03
CA GLU A 225 -6.32 5.45 17.42
C GLU A 225 -4.91 5.52 17.99
N TYR A 226 -4.77 6.16 19.16
CA TYR A 226 -3.47 6.30 19.81
C TYR A 226 -3.57 5.97 21.29
N THR A 227 -2.89 4.89 21.67
CA THR A 227 -2.76 4.45 23.04
C THR A 227 -1.33 4.69 23.53
N GLU A 228 -1.18 5.69 24.38
CA GLU A 228 0.06 5.96 25.12
C GLU A 228 -0.08 5.40 26.54
N LEU A 229 0.77 4.44 26.91
CA LEU A 229 0.63 3.64 28.12
C LEU A 229 1.45 4.25 29.28
N PRO A 230 0.82 4.77 30.35
CA PRO A 230 1.55 5.31 31.51
C PRO A 230 2.35 4.22 32.24
N GLY A 231 3.58 4.52 32.65
CA GLY A 231 4.46 3.57 33.37
C GLY A 231 5.04 2.43 32.51
N VAL A 232 4.68 2.34 31.23
CA VAL A 232 5.22 1.34 30.31
C VAL A 232 6.45 1.91 29.61
N HIS A 233 7.52 1.11 29.58
CA HIS A 233 8.77 1.43 28.91
C HIS A 233 8.75 0.95 27.44
N HIS A 234 9.79 0.25 26.99
CA HIS A 234 9.94 -0.12 25.58
C HIS A 234 8.95 -1.19 25.11
N ASP A 235 8.40 -1.99 26.02
CA ASP A 235 7.68 -3.23 25.75
C ASP A 235 6.16 -3.05 25.55
N ALA A 236 5.75 -1.93 24.94
CA ALA A 236 4.35 -1.61 24.67
C ALA A 236 3.59 -2.69 23.86
N TRP A 237 4.31 -3.53 23.11
CA TRP A 237 3.75 -4.67 22.39
C TRP A 237 3.12 -5.72 23.30
N ASN A 238 3.52 -5.82 24.57
CA ASN A 238 2.90 -6.72 25.52
C ASN A 238 1.42 -6.37 25.76
N HIS A 239 1.08 -5.08 25.69
CA HIS A 239 -0.27 -4.56 25.82
C HIS A 239 -0.99 -4.47 24.47
N ALA A 240 -0.33 -3.97 23.42
CA ALA A 240 -0.93 -3.83 22.10
C ALA A 240 -1.45 -5.17 21.56
N TYR A 241 -0.71 -6.26 21.78
CA TYR A 241 -1.09 -7.59 21.32
C TYR A 241 -1.85 -8.40 22.37
N ALA A 242 -2.30 -7.82 23.47
CA ALA A 242 -3.10 -8.54 24.46
C ALA A 242 -4.50 -8.84 23.90
N LEU A 243 -5.24 -9.74 24.54
CA LEU A 243 -6.62 -10.08 24.13
C LEU A 243 -7.58 -8.88 24.17
N ASP A 244 -7.29 -7.88 25.00
CA ASP A 244 -7.98 -6.60 25.13
C ASP A 244 -7.22 -5.44 24.47
N GLY A 245 -6.16 -5.76 23.71
CA GLY A 245 -5.40 -4.83 22.88
C GLY A 245 -6.06 -4.59 21.51
N CYS A 246 -5.25 -4.36 20.48
CA CYS A 246 -5.74 -4.00 19.14
C CYS A 246 -6.07 -5.19 18.22
N LEU A 247 -5.96 -6.44 18.69
CA LEU A 247 -6.03 -7.62 17.82
C LEU A 247 -7.38 -7.79 17.12
N GLU A 248 -8.48 -7.54 17.81
CA GLU A 248 -9.83 -7.72 17.27
C GLU A 248 -10.09 -6.77 16.11
N ASP A 249 -9.78 -5.49 16.30
CA ASP A 249 -9.93 -4.47 15.27
C ASP A 249 -8.89 -4.64 14.14
N LEU A 250 -7.64 -5.02 14.44
CA LEU A 250 -6.57 -5.18 13.45
C LEU A 250 -6.87 -6.35 12.50
N ILE A 251 -7.30 -7.49 13.03
CA ILE A 251 -7.58 -8.72 12.26
C ILE A 251 -8.98 -8.68 11.64
N GLY A 252 -9.92 -7.99 12.30
CA GLY A 252 -11.30 -7.82 11.85
C GLY A 252 -11.46 -6.77 10.74
N ALA A 253 -10.52 -5.83 10.60
CA ALA A 253 -10.56 -4.79 9.57
C ALA A 253 -10.67 -5.36 8.16
N ARG A 254 -11.39 -4.64 7.29
CA ARG A 254 -11.48 -4.91 5.85
C ARG A 254 -11.05 -3.68 5.07
N ARG A 255 -10.22 -3.90 4.06
CA ARG A 255 -9.79 -2.87 3.11
C ARG A 255 -10.99 -2.37 2.32
N ASP A 256 -11.13 -1.05 2.26
CA ASP A 256 -12.12 -0.35 1.42
C ASP A 256 -11.43 0.60 0.44
N PRO A 257 -11.12 0.14 -0.78
CA PRO A 257 -10.49 0.97 -1.81
C PRO A 257 -11.32 2.20 -2.19
N GLU A 258 -12.65 2.12 -2.13
CA GLU A 258 -13.56 3.22 -2.46
C GLU A 258 -13.45 4.32 -1.41
N SER A 259 -13.49 3.95 -0.12
CA SER A 259 -13.26 4.91 0.96
C SER A 259 -11.86 5.53 0.92
N ILE A 260 -10.82 4.75 0.62
CA ILE A 260 -9.45 5.26 0.44
C ILE A 260 -9.41 6.30 -0.68
N GLN A 261 -10.07 6.01 -1.81
CA GLN A 261 -10.15 6.93 -2.94
C GLN A 261 -10.86 8.23 -2.56
N VAL A 262 -12.01 8.15 -1.88
CA VAL A 262 -12.76 9.34 -1.44
C VAL A 262 -11.95 10.19 -0.47
N GLU A 263 -11.35 9.59 0.57
CA GLU A 263 -10.53 10.32 1.54
C GLU A 263 -9.30 10.96 0.89
N THR A 264 -8.69 10.28 -0.08
CA THR A 264 -7.56 10.83 -0.83
C THR A 264 -7.98 12.06 -1.65
N VAL A 265 -9.14 12.03 -2.31
CA VAL A 265 -9.64 13.18 -3.07
C VAL A 265 -10.09 14.31 -2.14
N ARG A 266 -10.62 14.01 -0.94
CA ARG A 266 -10.88 15.04 0.09
C ARG A 266 -9.59 15.77 0.49
N LEU A 267 -8.48 15.06 0.63
CA LEU A 267 -7.18 15.68 0.91
C LEU A 267 -6.69 16.55 -0.25
N LEU A 268 -6.94 16.16 -1.50
CA LEU A 268 -6.69 17.02 -2.67
C LEU A 268 -7.58 18.28 -2.62
N ALA A 269 -8.89 18.12 -2.40
CA ALA A 269 -9.86 19.21 -2.36
C ALA A 269 -9.49 20.31 -1.36
N ARG A 270 -8.96 19.91 -0.19
CA ARG A 270 -8.48 20.84 0.86
C ARG A 270 -7.22 21.61 0.47
N ALA A 271 -6.42 21.08 -0.46
CA ALA A 271 -5.19 21.71 -0.92
C ALA A 271 -5.42 22.68 -2.09
N LEU A 272 -6.44 22.43 -2.92
CA LEU A 272 -6.72 23.26 -4.11
C LEU A 272 -7.04 24.71 -3.74
N ALA A 273 -6.66 25.66 -4.59
CA ALA A 273 -7.02 27.06 -4.47
C ALA A 273 -8.50 27.30 -4.90
N PRO A 274 -9.12 28.44 -4.53
CA PRO A 274 -10.40 28.83 -5.09
C PRO A 274 -10.40 28.89 -6.62
N ASP A 275 -11.53 28.51 -7.23
CA ASP A 275 -11.75 28.56 -8.68
C ASP A 275 -10.75 27.76 -9.53
N GLU A 276 -10.04 26.80 -8.92
CA GLU A 276 -9.03 25.99 -9.61
C GLU A 276 -9.66 25.14 -10.73
N ARG A 277 -8.95 24.99 -11.86
CA ARG A 277 -9.44 24.30 -13.06
C ARG A 277 -8.50 23.15 -13.37
N VAL A 278 -8.90 21.94 -12.98
CA VAL A 278 -8.08 20.73 -13.06
C VAL A 278 -8.36 20.00 -14.37
N ALA A 279 -7.39 19.97 -15.28
CA ALA A 279 -7.51 19.27 -16.56
C ALA A 279 -6.91 17.87 -16.51
N PHE A 280 -7.58 16.92 -17.15
CA PHE A 280 -7.08 15.56 -17.37
C PHE A 280 -6.87 15.37 -18.87
N LEU A 281 -5.61 15.44 -19.32
CA LEU A 281 -5.21 15.35 -20.72
C LEU A 281 -4.66 13.96 -21.02
N GLY A 282 -5.26 13.25 -21.99
CA GLY A 282 -4.81 11.91 -22.31
C GLY A 282 -5.53 11.22 -23.46
N ASP A 283 -5.54 9.90 -23.43
CA ASP A 283 -6.04 9.02 -24.47
C ASP A 283 -7.44 8.43 -24.18
N SER A 284 -7.71 7.20 -24.66
CA SER A 284 -8.96 6.46 -24.42
C SER A 284 -9.23 6.22 -22.95
N ILE A 285 -8.21 6.01 -22.12
CA ILE A 285 -8.40 5.77 -20.68
C ILE A 285 -8.88 7.06 -20.01
N THR A 286 -8.34 8.20 -20.41
CA THR A 286 -8.82 9.52 -19.94
C THR A 286 -10.21 9.83 -20.48
N GLN A 287 -10.50 9.45 -21.73
CA GLN A 287 -11.82 9.64 -22.32
C GLN A 287 -12.88 8.84 -21.57
N ALA A 288 -12.67 7.52 -21.41
CA ALA A 288 -13.57 6.65 -20.65
C ALA A 288 -13.58 7.00 -19.14
N GLY A 289 -12.47 7.54 -18.62
CA GLY A 289 -12.37 8.03 -17.26
C GLY A 289 -13.35 9.16 -16.94
N ASN A 290 -13.86 9.86 -17.95
CA ASN A 290 -14.87 10.89 -17.81
C ASN A 290 -16.31 10.35 -17.67
N ASP A 291 -16.55 9.10 -18.08
CA ASP A 291 -17.86 8.46 -17.99
C ASP A 291 -18.18 8.10 -16.53
N PRO A 292 -19.47 7.86 -16.18
CA PRO A 292 -19.86 7.52 -14.82
C PRO A 292 -19.05 6.36 -14.21
N GLY A 293 -18.42 6.60 -13.07
CA GLY A 293 -17.55 5.62 -12.41
C GLY A 293 -16.12 5.51 -12.97
N GLY A 294 -15.79 6.28 -14.01
CA GLY A 294 -14.44 6.48 -14.49
C GLY A 294 -13.58 7.29 -13.52
N TYR A 295 -12.25 7.19 -13.61
CA TYR A 295 -11.36 7.82 -12.62
C TYR A 295 -11.46 9.36 -12.56
N VAL A 296 -11.73 10.02 -13.70
CA VAL A 296 -11.93 11.48 -13.77
C VAL A 296 -13.28 11.85 -13.15
N ASP A 297 -14.33 11.07 -13.43
CA ASP A 297 -15.65 11.26 -12.84
C ASP A 297 -15.63 11.07 -11.31
N ARG A 298 -14.91 10.06 -10.81
CA ARG A 298 -14.72 9.82 -9.37
C ARG A 298 -14.05 10.98 -8.64
N ILE A 299 -13.00 11.56 -9.24
CA ILE A 299 -12.36 12.76 -8.69
C ILE A 299 -13.34 13.94 -8.74
N ARG A 300 -14.02 14.15 -9.88
CA ARG A 300 -15.00 15.22 -10.06
C ARG A 300 -16.15 15.15 -9.05
N ALA A 301 -16.66 13.95 -8.77
CA ALA A 301 -17.79 13.75 -7.86
C ALA A 301 -17.45 14.25 -6.45
N VAL A 302 -16.28 13.87 -5.91
CA VAL A 302 -15.83 14.33 -4.59
C VAL A 302 -15.50 15.82 -4.61
N LEU A 303 -14.85 16.33 -5.66
CA LEU A 303 -14.56 17.78 -5.78
C LEU A 303 -15.85 18.61 -5.84
N LYS A 304 -16.90 18.14 -6.51
CA LYS A 304 -18.19 18.85 -6.57
C LYS A 304 -18.85 18.99 -5.20
N GLU A 305 -18.67 18.01 -4.33
CA GLU A 305 -19.19 18.03 -2.96
C GLU A 305 -18.33 18.92 -2.04
N GLU A 306 -17.01 18.74 -2.08
CA GLU A 306 -16.08 19.39 -1.14
C GLU A 306 -15.68 20.81 -1.55
N ARG A 307 -15.64 21.09 -2.87
CA ARG A 307 -15.12 22.31 -3.51
C ARG A 307 -15.88 22.64 -4.80
N PRO A 308 -17.17 23.04 -4.73
CA PRO A 308 -18.00 23.30 -5.90
C PRO A 308 -17.51 24.47 -6.80
N ASP A 309 -16.59 25.28 -6.30
CA ASP A 309 -15.88 26.34 -7.01
C ASP A 309 -14.76 25.80 -7.94
N VAL A 310 -14.24 24.60 -7.66
CA VAL A 310 -13.26 23.93 -8.52
C VAL A 310 -13.98 23.23 -9.67
N SER A 311 -13.39 23.29 -10.87
CA SER A 311 -13.92 22.61 -12.05
C SER A 311 -12.94 21.59 -12.65
N VAL A 312 -13.49 20.56 -13.27
CA VAL A 312 -12.72 19.50 -13.95
C VAL A 312 -12.88 19.63 -15.46
N ILE A 313 -11.76 19.62 -16.18
CA ILE A 313 -11.71 19.67 -17.64
C ILE A 313 -11.30 18.29 -18.17
N PRO A 314 -12.24 17.45 -18.65
CA PRO A 314 -11.91 16.19 -19.28
C PRO A 314 -11.39 16.44 -20.70
N ALA A 315 -10.15 16.06 -20.97
CA ALA A 315 -9.46 16.26 -22.25
C ALA A 315 -8.85 14.94 -22.78
N GLY A 316 -9.55 13.81 -22.61
CA GLY A 316 -9.18 12.51 -23.17
C GLY A 316 -9.77 12.27 -24.56
N ILE A 317 -8.99 11.69 -25.48
CA ILE A 317 -9.50 11.24 -26.79
C ILE A 317 -8.88 9.89 -27.17
N SER A 318 -9.74 8.94 -27.53
CA SER A 318 -9.38 7.56 -27.83
C SER A 318 -8.37 7.42 -28.95
N GLY A 319 -7.40 6.52 -28.76
CA GLY A 319 -6.33 6.23 -29.72
C GLY A 319 -5.24 7.29 -29.84
N HIS A 320 -5.34 8.39 -29.09
CA HIS A 320 -4.33 9.46 -29.12
C HIS A 320 -3.01 9.01 -28.52
N LYS A 321 -1.95 9.63 -29.06
CA LYS A 321 -0.55 9.54 -28.66
C LYS A 321 -0.01 10.93 -28.37
N VAL A 322 1.24 11.06 -27.94
CA VAL A 322 1.87 12.37 -27.68
C VAL A 322 1.77 13.34 -28.88
N PRO A 323 2.06 12.94 -30.14
CA PRO A 323 1.93 13.83 -31.29
C PRO A 323 0.49 14.33 -31.54
N ASP A 324 -0.51 13.59 -31.09
CA ASP A 324 -1.91 13.97 -31.23
C ASP A 324 -2.34 14.95 -30.13
N LEU A 325 -1.75 14.84 -28.93
CA LEU A 325 -1.94 15.83 -27.87
C LEU A 325 -1.36 17.20 -28.26
N LEU A 326 -0.17 17.23 -28.88
CA LEU A 326 0.49 18.47 -29.34
C LEU A 326 -0.39 19.31 -30.28
N LYS A 327 -1.27 18.67 -31.05
CA LYS A 327 -2.17 19.36 -31.99
C LYS A 327 -3.37 20.03 -31.31
N ARG A 328 -3.72 19.64 -30.07
CA ARG A 328 -5.01 19.99 -29.45
C ARG A 328 -4.94 20.56 -28.04
N PHE A 329 -3.84 20.34 -27.31
CA PHE A 329 -3.76 20.71 -25.88
C PHE A 329 -4.00 22.20 -25.63
N GLU A 330 -3.63 23.09 -26.56
CA GLU A 330 -3.94 24.51 -26.44
C GLU A 330 -5.46 24.77 -26.36
N ALA A 331 -6.23 24.23 -27.30
CA ALA A 331 -7.69 24.39 -27.30
C ALA A 331 -8.37 23.61 -26.18
N ASP A 332 -7.87 22.41 -25.87
CA ASP A 332 -8.52 21.51 -24.93
C ASP A 332 -8.23 21.82 -23.46
N VAL A 333 -7.12 22.50 -23.18
CA VAL A 333 -6.62 22.73 -21.81
C VAL A 333 -6.37 24.22 -21.57
N ILE A 334 -5.49 24.85 -22.35
CA ILE A 334 -5.05 26.25 -22.10
C ILE A 334 -6.20 27.24 -22.31
N GLN A 335 -6.90 27.17 -23.45
CA GLN A 335 -8.03 28.07 -23.75
C GLN A 335 -9.23 27.84 -22.82
N LYS A 336 -9.29 26.66 -22.17
CA LYS A 336 -10.25 26.37 -21.10
C LYS A 336 -9.75 26.81 -19.72
N GLY A 337 -8.63 27.54 -19.64
CA GLY A 337 -8.11 28.15 -18.42
C GLY A 337 -7.62 27.17 -17.37
N ALA A 338 -7.14 25.99 -17.76
CA ALA A 338 -6.61 25.02 -16.79
C ALA A 338 -5.44 25.62 -15.99
N THR A 339 -5.45 25.40 -14.68
CA THR A 339 -4.41 25.85 -13.74
C THR A 339 -3.59 24.70 -13.18
N LEU A 340 -4.13 23.48 -13.28
CA LEU A 340 -3.47 22.23 -12.90
C LEU A 340 -3.79 21.17 -13.94
N VAL A 341 -2.77 20.50 -14.48
CA VAL A 341 -2.93 19.56 -15.59
C VAL A 341 -2.32 18.21 -15.25
N PHE A 342 -3.14 17.16 -15.28
CA PHE A 342 -2.73 15.77 -15.21
C PHE A 342 -2.58 15.21 -16.64
N ILE A 343 -1.34 14.97 -17.06
CA ILE A 343 -1.03 14.35 -18.36
C ILE A 343 -0.90 12.85 -18.17
N TYR A 344 -1.76 12.07 -18.83
CA TYR A 344 -1.68 10.61 -18.83
C TYR A 344 -1.75 10.07 -20.25
N ILE A 345 -0.60 9.65 -20.77
CA ILE A 345 -0.38 9.26 -22.16
C ILE A 345 0.79 8.26 -22.26
N GLY A 346 1.00 7.66 -23.42
CA GLY A 346 2.13 6.75 -23.68
C GLY A 346 1.71 5.30 -23.91
N ILE A 347 0.49 4.91 -23.53
CA ILE A 347 0.02 3.54 -23.74
C ILE A 347 -0.15 3.25 -25.22
N ASN A 348 -0.84 4.12 -25.97
CA ASN A 348 -0.97 3.94 -27.42
C ASN A 348 0.35 4.16 -28.16
N ASP A 349 1.24 4.99 -27.64
CA ASP A 349 2.58 5.21 -28.20
C ASP A 349 3.37 3.89 -28.24
N VAL A 350 3.20 3.04 -27.22
CA VAL A 350 3.78 1.69 -27.15
C VAL A 350 2.89 0.65 -27.82
N TRP A 351 1.61 0.55 -27.45
CA TRP A 351 0.71 -0.53 -27.87
C TRP A 351 0.51 -0.58 -29.39
N HIS A 352 0.35 0.59 -30.03
CA HIS A 352 0.16 0.64 -31.48
C HIS A 352 1.44 0.33 -32.28
N SER A 353 2.62 0.23 -31.64
CA SER A 353 3.86 -0.21 -32.29
C SER A 353 3.72 -1.61 -32.88
N GLN A 354 2.87 -2.47 -32.29
CA GLN A 354 2.55 -3.81 -32.82
C GLN A 354 1.92 -3.77 -34.22
N SER A 355 1.30 -2.64 -34.58
CA SER A 355 0.71 -2.40 -35.91
C SER A 355 1.55 -1.45 -36.78
N GLY A 356 2.75 -1.07 -36.32
CA GLY A 356 3.59 -0.07 -37.00
C GLY A 356 3.14 1.39 -36.81
N ASN A 357 2.19 1.66 -35.91
CA ASN A 357 1.61 3.00 -35.68
C ASN A 357 1.93 3.58 -34.28
N GLY A 358 2.98 3.07 -33.63
CA GLY A 358 3.50 3.63 -32.39
C GLY A 358 4.18 4.98 -32.61
N THR A 359 4.57 5.63 -31.52
CA THR A 359 5.46 6.81 -31.56
C THR A 359 6.90 6.33 -31.38
N SER A 360 7.92 7.05 -31.87
CA SER A 360 9.31 6.73 -31.55
C SER A 360 9.67 7.21 -30.13
N PRO A 361 10.65 6.60 -29.43
CA PRO A 361 11.10 7.11 -28.14
C PRO A 361 11.49 8.59 -28.17
N GLU A 362 12.15 9.03 -29.25
CA GLU A 362 12.62 10.40 -29.44
C GLU A 362 11.46 11.39 -29.64
N ASP A 363 10.45 11.02 -30.45
CA ASP A 363 9.26 11.85 -30.66
C ASP A 363 8.37 11.89 -29.40
N PHE A 364 8.33 10.79 -28.66
CA PHE A 364 7.63 10.71 -27.38
C PHE A 364 8.26 11.66 -26.35
N GLU A 365 9.59 11.58 -26.18
CA GLU A 365 10.34 12.45 -25.26
C GLU A 365 10.22 13.93 -25.63
N SER A 366 10.54 14.28 -26.88
CA SER A 366 10.49 15.67 -27.35
C SER A 366 9.07 16.26 -27.27
N GLY A 367 8.05 15.46 -27.57
CA GLY A 367 6.67 15.91 -27.44
C GLY A 367 6.22 16.11 -26.00
N LEU A 368 6.66 15.27 -25.05
CA LEU A 368 6.42 15.51 -23.62
C LEU A 368 7.11 16.80 -23.14
N HIS A 369 8.34 17.07 -23.59
CA HIS A 369 9.03 18.34 -23.28
C HIS A 369 8.22 19.53 -23.75
N GLN A 370 7.78 19.52 -25.01
CA GLN A 370 7.02 20.62 -25.61
C GLN A 370 5.66 20.84 -24.92
N LEU A 371 4.93 19.75 -24.60
CA LEU A 371 3.67 19.84 -23.85
C LEU A 371 3.88 20.53 -22.50
N ILE A 372 4.86 20.05 -21.73
CA ILE A 372 5.11 20.57 -20.38
C ILE A 372 5.58 22.04 -20.43
N ASP A 373 6.51 22.38 -21.32
CA ASP A 373 7.02 23.74 -21.45
C ASP A 373 5.90 24.73 -21.79
N THR A 374 5.01 24.35 -22.71
CA THR A 374 3.92 25.23 -23.14
C THR A 374 2.86 25.37 -22.04
N LEU A 375 2.49 24.28 -21.36
CA LEU A 375 1.54 24.32 -20.25
C LEU A 375 2.07 25.16 -19.08
N ARG A 376 3.35 25.01 -18.70
CA ARG A 376 3.97 25.84 -17.67
C ARG A 376 4.06 27.31 -18.07
N THR A 377 4.36 27.59 -19.34
CA THR A 377 4.36 28.97 -19.88
C THR A 377 2.97 29.61 -19.79
N SER A 378 1.89 28.81 -19.90
CA SER A 378 0.52 29.28 -19.68
C SER A 378 0.16 29.53 -18.21
N GLY A 379 1.06 29.19 -17.27
CA GLY A 379 0.86 29.34 -15.83
C GLY A 379 0.24 28.13 -15.14
N ALA A 380 0.10 26.99 -15.83
CA ALA A 380 -0.45 25.77 -15.24
C ALA A 380 0.65 24.93 -14.57
N ASP A 381 0.32 24.39 -13.40
CA ASP A 381 1.10 23.31 -12.81
C ASP A 381 0.83 22.00 -13.53
N VAL A 382 1.85 21.15 -13.61
CA VAL A 382 1.77 19.92 -14.38
C VAL A 382 2.11 18.72 -13.48
N VAL A 383 1.28 17.69 -13.60
CA VAL A 383 1.56 16.33 -13.16
C VAL A 383 1.72 15.48 -14.40
N LEU A 384 2.89 14.85 -14.56
CA LEU A 384 3.12 13.86 -15.62
C LEU A 384 2.92 12.46 -15.05
N ALA A 385 2.00 11.70 -15.63
CA ALA A 385 1.85 10.29 -15.33
C ALA A 385 2.59 9.42 -16.35
N THR A 386 3.27 8.39 -15.87
CA THR A 386 3.83 7.36 -16.76
C THR A 386 2.69 6.58 -17.44
N PRO A 387 2.93 5.90 -18.58
CA PRO A 387 2.01 4.85 -19.02
C PRO A 387 1.87 3.78 -17.90
N SER A 388 0.70 3.13 -17.81
CA SER A 388 0.43 2.18 -16.72
C SER A 388 0.89 0.76 -17.07
N VAL A 389 0.09 -0.01 -17.79
CA VAL A 389 0.30 -1.43 -18.12
C VAL A 389 -0.21 -1.77 -19.52
N ILE A 390 0.38 -2.80 -20.14
CA ILE A 390 -0.15 -3.49 -21.32
C ILE A 390 -0.11 -4.99 -21.05
N GLY A 391 -1.20 -5.51 -20.49
CA GLY A 391 -1.26 -6.82 -19.85
C GLY A 391 -0.96 -6.73 -18.35
N GLU A 392 -1.56 -7.64 -17.58
CA GLU A 392 -1.50 -7.62 -16.11
C GLU A 392 -0.70 -8.78 -15.51
N LYS A 393 -0.06 -9.60 -16.35
CA LYS A 393 0.78 -10.69 -15.87
C LYS A 393 2.00 -10.16 -15.12
N ALA A 394 2.66 -11.05 -14.41
CA ALA A 394 3.93 -10.81 -13.74
C ALA A 394 4.91 -10.07 -14.67
N ARG A 395 5.60 -9.09 -14.11
CA ARG A 395 6.51 -8.22 -14.85
C ARG A 395 7.55 -9.05 -15.62
N GLY A 396 7.79 -8.66 -16.87
CA GLY A 396 8.71 -9.33 -17.78
C GLY A 396 8.08 -10.49 -18.57
N THR A 397 6.79 -10.78 -18.36
CA THR A 397 6.09 -11.85 -19.08
C THR A 397 5.14 -11.35 -20.17
N ASN A 398 4.75 -10.06 -20.16
CA ASN A 398 3.92 -9.50 -21.22
C ASN A 398 4.79 -9.06 -22.41
N ASN A 399 4.25 -9.18 -23.62
CA ASN A 399 5.00 -8.96 -24.87
C ASN A 399 5.61 -7.55 -25.01
N LEU A 400 5.06 -6.56 -24.33
CA LEU A 400 5.47 -5.15 -24.46
C LEU A 400 6.10 -4.58 -23.18
N ASP A 401 6.36 -5.40 -22.15
CA ASP A 401 6.88 -4.93 -20.86
C ASP A 401 8.17 -4.12 -21.02
N SER A 402 9.16 -4.65 -21.75
CA SER A 402 10.45 -3.94 -21.93
C SER A 402 10.31 -2.61 -22.67
N MET A 403 9.38 -2.51 -23.62
CA MET A 403 9.13 -1.26 -24.33
C MET A 403 8.37 -0.28 -23.43
N LEU A 404 7.39 -0.77 -22.66
CA LEU A 404 6.66 0.05 -21.70
C LEU A 404 7.56 0.57 -20.57
N ASP A 405 8.48 -0.26 -20.07
CA ASP A 405 9.54 0.11 -19.12
C ASP A 405 10.36 1.30 -19.65
N ALA A 406 10.77 1.25 -20.93
CA ALA A 406 11.53 2.32 -21.56
C ALA A 406 10.74 3.64 -21.64
N TYR A 407 9.45 3.60 -21.99
CA TYR A 407 8.61 4.80 -22.08
C TYR A 407 8.25 5.37 -20.70
N ALA A 408 8.07 4.50 -19.70
CA ALA A 408 7.95 4.92 -18.32
C ALA A 408 9.24 5.58 -17.82
N ALA A 409 10.42 5.05 -18.18
CA ALA A 409 11.71 5.66 -17.86
C ALA A 409 11.90 7.04 -18.53
N ILE A 410 11.47 7.20 -19.78
CA ILE A 410 11.44 8.53 -20.44
C ILE A 410 10.54 9.47 -19.64
N SER A 411 9.31 9.06 -19.32
CA SER A 411 8.36 9.89 -18.57
C SER A 411 8.93 10.33 -17.20
N ARG A 412 9.62 9.42 -16.48
CA ARG A 412 10.33 9.73 -15.23
C ARG A 412 11.43 10.79 -15.44
N ARG A 413 12.27 10.58 -16.45
CA ARG A 413 13.37 11.51 -16.79
C ARG A 413 12.83 12.89 -17.14
N VAL A 414 11.84 12.98 -18.03
CA VAL A 414 11.21 14.24 -18.42
C VAL A 414 10.61 14.95 -17.21
N ALA A 415 9.89 14.23 -16.34
CA ALA A 415 9.32 14.83 -15.13
C ALA A 415 10.41 15.45 -14.23
N ALA A 416 11.51 14.73 -14.03
CA ALA A 416 12.65 15.20 -13.23
C ALA A 416 13.35 16.41 -13.87
N GLU A 417 13.65 16.36 -15.17
CA GLU A 417 14.29 17.46 -15.91
C GLU A 417 13.45 18.73 -15.92
N LYS A 418 12.13 18.57 -16.05
CA LYS A 418 11.18 19.69 -16.01
C LYS A 418 10.82 20.14 -14.60
N GLY A 419 11.22 19.41 -13.57
CA GLY A 419 10.85 19.70 -12.18
C GLY A 419 9.34 19.68 -11.94
N VAL A 420 8.62 18.80 -12.64
CA VAL A 420 7.17 18.62 -12.47
C VAL A 420 6.86 17.39 -11.63
N THR A 421 5.68 17.34 -11.02
CA THR A 421 5.33 16.19 -10.17
C THR A 421 5.09 14.95 -11.04
N LEU A 422 5.73 13.84 -10.67
CA LEU A 422 5.51 12.54 -11.30
C LEU A 422 4.37 11.78 -10.60
N CYS A 423 3.50 11.16 -11.40
CA CYS A 423 2.60 10.09 -11.02
C CYS A 423 3.07 8.77 -11.67
N ASP A 424 3.87 7.98 -10.95
CA ASP A 424 4.44 6.75 -11.49
C ASP A 424 3.43 5.59 -11.50
N LEU A 425 2.49 5.65 -12.45
CA LEU A 425 1.46 4.63 -12.61
C LEU A 425 2.05 3.28 -13.00
N HIS A 426 3.18 3.26 -13.71
CA HIS A 426 3.82 2.00 -14.10
C HIS A 426 4.29 1.22 -12.88
N ALA A 427 4.99 1.90 -11.96
CA ALA A 427 5.41 1.33 -10.69
C ALA A 427 4.20 0.98 -9.80
N ALA A 428 3.20 1.87 -9.71
CA ALA A 428 2.02 1.65 -8.89
C ALA A 428 1.20 0.43 -9.33
N PHE A 429 0.94 0.28 -10.63
CA PHE A 429 0.24 -0.89 -11.17
C PHE A 429 1.06 -2.17 -10.97
N SER A 430 2.36 -2.14 -11.28
CA SER A 430 3.23 -3.31 -11.10
C SER A 430 3.26 -3.80 -9.65
N SER A 431 3.41 -2.86 -8.72
CA SER A 431 3.37 -3.11 -7.28
C SER A 431 2.01 -3.67 -6.84
N HIS A 432 0.90 -3.14 -7.34
CA HIS A 432 -0.43 -3.67 -7.02
C HIS A 432 -0.61 -5.10 -7.55
N LEU A 433 -0.28 -5.34 -8.81
CA LEU A 433 -0.46 -6.65 -9.46
C LEU A 433 0.40 -7.74 -8.83
N GLN A 434 1.60 -7.40 -8.33
CA GLN A 434 2.46 -8.34 -7.61
C GLN A 434 1.76 -9.01 -6.42
N ILE A 435 0.87 -8.28 -5.73
CA ILE A 435 0.15 -8.79 -4.55
C ILE A 435 -1.27 -9.24 -4.93
N PHE A 436 -1.97 -8.48 -5.76
CA PHE A 436 -3.39 -8.67 -6.04
C PHE A 436 -3.69 -9.44 -7.33
N ASN A 437 -2.67 -9.95 -8.01
CA ASN A 437 -2.80 -10.92 -9.11
C ASN A 437 -2.06 -12.24 -8.83
N PRO A 438 -2.36 -12.94 -7.70
CA PRO A 438 -1.62 -14.15 -7.32
C PRO A 438 -1.75 -15.31 -8.33
N THR A 439 -2.74 -15.27 -9.22
CA THR A 439 -2.99 -16.30 -10.25
C THR A 439 -2.50 -15.89 -11.64
N ASP A 440 -1.70 -14.83 -11.75
CA ASP A 440 -1.04 -14.37 -12.97
C ASP A 440 -2.00 -14.16 -14.17
N LEU A 441 -3.16 -13.55 -13.88
CA LEU A 441 -4.15 -13.23 -14.91
C LEU A 441 -3.59 -12.20 -15.89
N ALA A 442 -3.88 -12.37 -17.18
CA ALA A 442 -3.47 -11.40 -18.19
C ALA A 442 -4.25 -10.07 -18.16
N LYS A 443 -5.41 -10.07 -17.50
CA LYS A 443 -6.37 -8.96 -17.40
C LYS A 443 -7.44 -9.27 -16.34
N SER A 444 -8.33 -8.32 -16.09
CA SER A 444 -9.49 -8.38 -15.17
C SER A 444 -9.19 -8.12 -13.70
N VAL A 445 -7.93 -7.80 -13.34
CA VAL A 445 -7.57 -7.32 -12.00
C VAL A 445 -7.86 -5.82 -11.90
N LEU A 446 -7.20 -5.00 -12.71
CA LEU A 446 -7.45 -3.55 -12.80
C LEU A 446 -8.00 -3.11 -14.16
N THR A 447 -7.89 -3.94 -15.19
CA THR A 447 -8.24 -3.63 -16.57
C THR A 447 -9.24 -4.64 -17.13
N SER A 448 -10.08 -4.25 -18.08
CA SER A 448 -11.02 -5.15 -18.75
C SER A 448 -10.39 -5.94 -19.88
N ASP A 449 -9.38 -5.38 -20.56
CA ASP A 449 -8.76 -5.96 -21.76
C ASP A 449 -7.23 -6.04 -21.69
N GLY A 450 -6.63 -5.71 -20.54
CA GLY A 450 -5.18 -5.58 -20.37
C GLY A 450 -4.68 -4.13 -20.49
N VAL A 451 -5.55 -3.18 -20.86
CA VAL A 451 -5.21 -1.75 -21.00
C VAL A 451 -6.27 -0.85 -20.36
N HIS A 452 -7.53 -0.96 -20.80
CA HIS A 452 -8.63 -0.11 -20.34
C HIS A 452 -9.11 -0.52 -18.95
N LEU A 453 -9.37 0.46 -18.07
CA LEU A 453 -9.67 0.21 -16.67
C LEU A 453 -11.04 -0.43 -16.45
N ASN A 454 -11.10 -1.40 -15.52
CA ASN A 454 -12.35 -1.87 -14.94
C ASN A 454 -12.75 -0.97 -13.74
N GLY A 455 -13.81 -1.34 -12.99
CA GLY A 455 -14.23 -0.58 -11.80
C GLY A 455 -13.12 -0.40 -10.75
N ALA A 456 -12.41 -1.47 -10.41
CA ALA A 456 -11.30 -1.43 -9.46
C ALA A 456 -10.11 -0.60 -9.98
N GLY A 457 -9.79 -0.70 -11.27
CA GLY A 457 -8.78 0.13 -11.92
C GLY A 457 -9.09 1.62 -11.89
N ASN A 458 -10.36 1.99 -12.05
CA ASN A 458 -10.78 3.39 -11.97
C ASN A 458 -10.66 3.95 -10.54
N VAL A 459 -10.97 3.15 -9.51
CA VAL A 459 -10.72 3.52 -8.09
C VAL A 459 -9.23 3.69 -7.84
N PHE A 460 -8.42 2.74 -8.30
CA PHE A 460 -6.98 2.74 -8.12
C PHE A 460 -6.32 3.95 -8.79
N LEU A 461 -6.63 4.20 -10.06
CA LEU A 461 -6.08 5.34 -10.80
C LEU A 461 -6.55 6.68 -10.21
N ALA A 462 -7.82 6.81 -9.81
CA ALA A 462 -8.32 8.03 -9.18
C ALA A 462 -7.54 8.36 -7.90
N THR A 463 -7.22 7.33 -7.11
CA THR A 463 -6.43 7.46 -5.87
C THR A 463 -5.01 7.95 -6.17
N GLU A 464 -4.30 7.30 -7.10
CA GLU A 464 -2.93 7.68 -7.44
C GLU A 464 -2.85 9.07 -8.09
N ALA A 465 -3.78 9.39 -9.00
CA ALA A 465 -3.88 10.71 -9.60
C ALA A 465 -4.13 11.79 -8.54
N ALA A 466 -5.05 11.55 -7.60
CA ALA A 466 -5.34 12.51 -6.53
C ALA A 466 -4.14 12.75 -5.60
N ARG A 467 -3.37 11.72 -5.27
CA ARG A 467 -2.11 11.87 -4.52
C ARG A 467 -1.11 12.73 -5.28
N ALA A 468 -0.93 12.48 -6.57
CA ALA A 468 0.03 13.23 -7.39
C ALA A 468 -0.39 14.69 -7.58
N LEU A 469 -1.68 14.94 -7.87
CA LEU A 469 -2.25 16.28 -7.95
C LEU A 469 -2.06 17.05 -6.65
N ARG A 470 -2.32 16.41 -5.50
CA ARG A 470 -2.15 17.05 -4.19
C ARG A 470 -0.69 17.43 -3.95
N ARG A 471 0.26 16.54 -4.28
CA ARG A 471 1.70 16.85 -4.17
C ARG A 471 2.10 18.04 -5.03
N ALA A 472 1.60 18.12 -6.26
CA ALA A 472 1.88 19.25 -7.15
C ALA A 472 1.35 20.58 -6.57
N VAL A 473 0.14 20.56 -6.02
CA VAL A 473 -0.47 21.75 -5.39
C VAL A 473 0.32 22.20 -4.16
N LEU A 474 0.75 21.27 -3.31
CA LEU A 474 1.53 21.60 -2.12
C LEU A 474 2.96 22.04 -2.41
N ALA A 475 3.49 21.74 -3.60
CA ALA A 475 4.81 22.20 -4.03
C ALA A 475 4.82 23.64 -4.57
N ARG A 476 3.66 24.31 -4.60
CA ARG A 476 3.54 25.75 -4.93
C ARG A 476 4.07 26.66 -3.84
N ASP A 477 3.96 26.21 -2.60
CA ASP A 477 4.36 26.90 -1.37
C ASP A 477 5.83 26.59 -1.02
#